data_AF-A0A9W8GM20-F1
#
_entry.id   AF-A0A9W8GM20-F1
#
_cell.length_a   1.000
_cell.length_b   1.000
_cell.length_c   1.000
_cell.angle_alpha   90.00
_cell.angle_beta   90.00
_cell.angle_gamma   90.00
#
_symmetry.space_group_name_H-M   'P 1'
#
loop_
_entity.id
_entity.type
_entity.pdbx_description
1 polymer ?
#
loop_
_entity_poly.entity_id
_entity_poly.type
_entity_poly.pdbx_seq_one_letter_code
_entity_poly.pdbx_strand_id
1 'polypeptide(L)'
;MRHIGTRFPVIANGFSGKRILLAGGLLAATAGGIAAYRFFNNAQPDTTVSRLKFTPISLESSEKLTHDVKRLRFKLDDDKRLGFNVSSAVLFRVRQADDKTEWRPYTPVSARNQQGWFEIVVKRYDKGLVSPVMHALKPGDTVE
;
A
#
# COMPACT_ATOMS: atom_id res chain seq x y z
N MET A 1 -1.61 -70.53 13.96
CA MET A 1 -1.99 -69.99 12.65
C MET A 1 -1.09 -68.79 12.35
N ARG A 2 -0.31 -68.89 11.25
CA ARG A 2 0.15 -67.86 10.30
C ARG A 2 0.10 -66.39 10.80
N HIS A 3 1.13 -65.54 10.69
CA HIS A 3 2.29 -65.50 9.79
C HIS A 3 3.09 -64.19 10.05
N ILE A 4 4.38 -64.19 9.68
CA ILE A 4 5.16 -63.06 9.12
C ILE A 4 5.61 -61.99 10.15
N GLY A 5 6.90 -61.79 10.48
CA GLY A 5 8.13 -61.77 9.66
C GLY A 5 8.35 -60.34 9.12
N THR A 6 9.50 -59.68 9.15
CA THR A 6 10.87 -60.04 9.50
C THR A 6 11.70 -58.76 9.54
N ARG A 7 12.65 -58.74 10.48
CA ARG A 7 13.86 -57.91 10.66
C ARG A 7 14.37 -57.08 9.48
N PHE A 8 14.69 -55.81 9.78
CA PHE A 8 15.59 -54.92 9.02
C PHE A 8 17.03 -55.45 8.97
N PRO A 9 17.75 -55.18 7.88
CA PRO A 9 19.16 -54.81 8.00
C PRO A 9 19.50 -53.52 7.24
N VAL A 10 20.41 -52.76 7.87
CA VAL A 10 21.14 -51.61 7.33
C VAL A 10 22.26 -52.12 6.42
N ILE A 11 22.39 -51.55 5.20
CA ILE A 11 23.67 -51.52 4.47
C ILE A 11 23.80 -50.16 3.77
N ALA A 12 24.81 -49.38 4.20
CA ALA A 12 25.35 -48.25 3.46
C ALA A 12 26.34 -48.76 2.41
N ASN A 13 26.38 -48.15 1.22
CA ASN A 13 27.62 -47.94 0.45
C ASN A 13 27.39 -47.09 -0.81
N GLY A 14 28.11 -45.96 -0.86
CA GLY A 14 28.88 -45.44 -2.00
C GLY A 14 28.17 -45.18 -3.33
N PHE A 15 28.00 -43.90 -3.68
CA PHE A 15 28.00 -43.48 -5.09
C PHE A 15 29.04 -42.37 -5.31
N SER A 16 30.18 -42.80 -5.86
CA SER A 16 31.29 -41.96 -6.29
C SER A 16 30.97 -41.33 -7.64
N GLY A 17 30.99 -39.99 -7.68
CA GLY A 17 31.52 -39.18 -8.77
C GLY A 17 30.77 -39.11 -10.10
N LYS A 18 30.12 -37.97 -10.36
CA LYS A 18 30.31 -37.18 -11.60
C LYS A 18 30.23 -35.69 -11.29
N ARG A 19 31.37 -34.99 -11.41
CA ARG A 19 31.47 -33.53 -11.35
C ARG A 19 30.92 -32.97 -12.66
N ILE A 20 29.73 -32.37 -12.63
CA ILE A 20 29.20 -31.58 -13.75
C ILE A 20 29.61 -30.13 -13.51
N LEU A 21 30.52 -29.65 -14.36
CA LEU A 21 30.92 -28.25 -14.47
C LEU A 21 29.71 -27.41 -14.93
N LEU A 22 29.05 -26.73 -13.99
CA LEU A 22 28.03 -25.72 -14.28
C LEU A 22 28.70 -24.35 -14.48
N ALA A 23 29.40 -24.19 -15.60
CA ALA A 23 29.91 -22.88 -16.04
C ALA A 23 28.88 -22.06 -16.86
N GLY A 24 27.64 -22.56 -17.00
CA GLY A 24 26.56 -21.89 -17.76
C GLY A 24 25.38 -21.37 -16.94
N GLY A 25 25.36 -21.56 -15.62
CA GLY A 25 24.18 -21.30 -14.78
C GLY A 25 23.94 -19.83 -14.41
N LEU A 26 24.95 -18.96 -14.51
CA LEU A 26 24.82 -17.56 -14.04
C LEU A 26 24.05 -16.63 -14.99
N LEU A 27 24.03 -16.87 -16.30
CA LEU A 27 23.36 -15.96 -17.24
C LEU A 27 21.83 -16.15 -17.26
N ALA A 28 21.35 -17.39 -17.14
CA ALA A 28 19.91 -17.65 -17.06
C ALA A 28 19.33 -17.21 -15.71
N ALA A 29 20.07 -17.40 -14.61
CA ALA A 29 19.67 -16.94 -13.28
C ALA A 29 19.66 -15.40 -13.17
N THR A 30 20.59 -14.71 -13.82
CA THR A 30 20.59 -13.24 -13.83
C THR A 30 19.49 -12.68 -14.72
N ALA A 31 19.31 -13.14 -15.96
CA ALA A 31 18.22 -12.66 -16.81
C ALA A 31 16.83 -13.00 -16.24
N GLY A 32 16.63 -14.24 -15.77
CA GLY A 32 15.38 -14.67 -15.13
C GLY A 32 15.13 -13.97 -13.80
N GLY A 33 16.17 -13.78 -12.98
CA GLY A 33 16.09 -13.05 -11.71
C GLY A 33 15.81 -11.56 -11.91
N ILE A 34 16.42 -10.92 -12.92
CA ILE A 34 16.14 -9.51 -13.26
C ILE A 34 14.72 -9.37 -13.82
N ALA A 35 14.28 -10.27 -14.70
CA ALA A 35 12.92 -10.25 -15.24
C ALA A 35 11.88 -10.50 -14.14
N ALA A 36 12.11 -11.45 -13.25
CA ALA A 36 11.26 -11.71 -12.09
C ALA A 36 11.24 -10.49 -11.15
N TYR A 37 12.39 -9.92 -10.80
CA TYR A 37 12.48 -8.71 -9.97
C TYR A 37 11.73 -7.53 -10.58
N ARG A 38 11.85 -7.32 -11.89
CA ARG A 38 11.11 -6.28 -12.64
C ARG A 38 9.62 -6.56 -12.64
N PHE A 39 9.19 -7.82 -12.82
CA PHE A 39 7.79 -8.22 -12.78
C PHE A 39 7.18 -8.03 -11.39
N PHE A 40 7.88 -8.46 -10.33
CA PHE A 40 7.44 -8.30 -8.94
C PHE A 40 7.41 -6.84 -8.50
N ASN A 41 8.37 -6.01 -8.94
CA ASN A 41 8.38 -4.58 -8.61
C ASN A 41 7.35 -3.77 -9.40
N ASN A 42 7.04 -4.16 -10.65
CA ASN A 42 6.03 -3.49 -11.47
C ASN A 42 4.59 -3.87 -11.12
N ALA A 43 4.37 -4.82 -10.21
CA ALA A 43 3.04 -5.26 -9.77
C ALA A 43 2.40 -4.34 -8.70
N GLN A 44 2.87 -3.11 -8.53
CA GLN A 44 2.15 -2.13 -7.70
C GLN A 44 0.95 -1.61 -8.49
N PRO A 45 -0.28 -1.71 -7.95
CA PRO A 45 -1.45 -1.18 -8.63
C PRO A 45 -1.27 0.34 -8.85
N ASP A 46 -1.56 0.79 -10.06
CA ASP A 46 -1.49 2.20 -10.44
C ASP A 46 -2.65 2.96 -9.78
N THR A 47 -2.43 3.38 -8.53
CA THR A 47 -3.35 4.24 -7.78
C THR A 47 -2.72 5.61 -7.59
N THR A 48 -3.50 6.68 -7.73
CA THR A 48 -3.02 8.06 -7.54
C THR A 48 -2.40 8.26 -6.14
N VAL A 49 -2.88 7.51 -5.14
CA VAL A 49 -2.34 7.50 -3.78
C VAL A 49 -1.50 6.24 -3.57
N SER A 50 -0.24 6.39 -3.14
CA SER A 50 0.65 5.26 -2.86
C SER A 50 0.43 4.68 -1.45
N ARG A 51 0.60 3.36 -1.32
CA ARG A 51 0.60 2.68 0.00
C ARG A 51 1.91 2.82 0.78
N LEU A 52 3.00 3.19 0.10
CA LEU A 52 4.34 3.19 0.67
C LEU A 52 4.91 4.60 0.90
N LYS A 53 4.33 5.61 0.26
CA LYS A 53 4.77 7.00 0.36
C LYS A 53 3.59 7.97 0.41
N PHE A 54 3.76 9.02 1.18
CA PHE A 54 2.88 10.19 1.14
C PHE A 54 2.96 10.84 -0.24
N THR A 55 1.81 11.17 -0.81
CA THR A 55 1.69 11.71 -2.17
C THR A 55 0.77 12.92 -2.12
N PRO A 56 1.18 14.09 -2.63
CA PRO A 56 0.31 15.26 -2.67
C PRO A 56 -0.99 14.97 -3.43
N ILE A 57 -2.10 15.38 -2.86
CA ILE A 57 -3.43 15.26 -3.43
C ILE A 57 -4.20 16.58 -3.30
N SER A 58 -4.90 16.96 -4.36
CA SER A 58 -5.64 18.22 -4.40
C SER A 58 -7.06 18.06 -3.86
N LEU A 59 -7.50 19.08 -3.12
CA LEU A 59 -8.89 19.22 -2.71
C LEU A 59 -9.71 19.70 -3.90
N GLU A 60 -10.70 18.91 -4.33
CA GLU A 60 -11.65 19.28 -5.37
C GLU A 60 -12.76 20.17 -4.81
N SER A 61 -13.33 19.80 -3.67
CA SER A 61 -14.40 20.58 -3.04
C SER A 61 -14.48 20.35 -1.52
N SER A 62 -15.07 21.32 -0.82
CA SER A 62 -15.31 21.29 0.62
C SER A 62 -16.75 21.69 0.91
N GLU A 63 -17.49 20.83 1.60
CA GLU A 63 -18.86 21.07 2.05
C GLU A 63 -18.88 21.16 3.58
N LYS A 64 -19.54 22.21 4.12
CA LYS A 64 -19.76 22.34 5.56
C LYS A 64 -21.01 21.55 5.96
N LEU A 65 -20.85 20.53 6.79
CA LEU A 65 -21.98 19.70 7.27
C LEU A 65 -22.58 20.23 8.57
N THR A 66 -21.74 20.70 9.50
CA THR A 66 -22.16 21.28 10.79
C THR A 66 -21.29 22.49 11.13
N HIS A 67 -21.40 23.02 12.36
CA HIS A 67 -20.52 24.09 12.84
C HIS A 67 -19.04 23.68 12.87
N ASP A 68 -18.74 22.39 13.08
CA ASP A 68 -17.40 21.84 13.28
C ASP A 68 -17.07 20.64 12.37
N VAL A 69 -17.98 20.21 11.48
CA VAL A 69 -17.74 19.09 10.56
C VAL A 69 -17.75 19.56 9.11
N LYS A 70 -16.74 19.12 8.36
CA LYS A 70 -16.64 19.30 6.91
C LYS A 70 -16.55 17.96 6.19
N ARG A 71 -17.13 17.88 5.00
CA ARG A 71 -16.85 16.85 4.01
C ARG A 71 -15.86 17.42 3.01
N LEU A 72 -14.76 16.70 2.79
CA LEU A 72 -13.67 17.11 1.90
C LEU A 72 -13.58 16.07 0.79
N ARG A 73 -13.69 16.51 -0.47
CA ARG A 73 -13.54 15.66 -1.65
C ARG A 73 -12.18 15.90 -2.27
N PHE A 74 -11.39 14.84 -2.37
CA PHE A 74 -10.06 14.86 -2.97
C PHE A 74 -10.09 14.24 -4.36
N LYS A 75 -9.37 14.87 -5.29
CA LYS A 75 -9.30 14.42 -6.68
C LYS A 75 -8.34 13.26 -6.85
N LEU A 76 -8.75 12.25 -7.61
CA LEU A 76 -7.92 11.18 -8.16
C LEU A 76 -7.84 11.36 -9.68
N ASP A 77 -7.00 10.57 -10.34
CA ASP A 77 -7.08 10.46 -11.80
C ASP A 77 -8.44 9.86 -12.18
N ASP A 78 -9.04 10.32 -13.29
CA ASP A 78 -10.45 10.08 -13.62
C ASP A 78 -10.82 8.58 -13.70
N ASP A 79 -9.89 7.73 -14.11
CA ASP A 79 -10.04 6.27 -14.24
C ASP A 79 -9.59 5.49 -12.99
N LYS A 80 -8.99 6.19 -12.00
CA LYS A 80 -8.44 5.58 -10.80
C LYS A 80 -9.38 5.67 -9.61
N ARG A 81 -9.25 4.66 -8.75
CA ARG A 81 -9.93 4.54 -7.46
C ARG A 81 -8.90 4.37 -6.35
N LEU A 82 -9.30 4.66 -5.11
CA LEU A 82 -8.42 4.47 -3.94
C LEU A 82 -7.88 3.04 -3.77
N GLY A 83 -8.66 2.02 -4.14
CA GLY A 83 -8.16 0.64 -4.22
C GLY A 83 -7.77 0.00 -2.87
N PHE A 84 -8.44 0.36 -1.77
CA PHE A 84 -8.19 -0.24 -0.45
C PHE A 84 -9.21 -1.33 -0.06
N ASN A 85 -8.79 -2.21 0.85
CA ASN A 85 -9.65 -3.24 1.42
C ASN A 85 -10.65 -2.61 2.41
N VAL A 86 -11.76 -3.31 2.68
CA VAL A 86 -12.68 -2.93 3.77
C VAL A 86 -11.86 -2.82 5.06
N SER A 87 -12.19 -1.82 5.91
CA SER A 87 -11.46 -1.43 7.13
C SER A 87 -10.10 -0.73 6.96
N SER A 88 -9.77 -0.22 5.76
CA SER A 88 -8.56 0.61 5.56
C SER A 88 -8.83 2.11 5.83
N ALA A 89 -7.76 2.88 6.04
CA ALA A 89 -7.81 4.34 6.17
C ALA A 89 -6.76 5.01 5.28
N VAL A 90 -7.00 6.26 4.91
CA VAL A 90 -6.03 7.14 4.23
C VAL A 90 -5.30 7.93 5.32
N LEU A 91 -3.96 7.91 5.27
CA LEU A 91 -3.14 8.70 6.16
C LEU A 91 -2.89 10.07 5.54
N PHE A 92 -3.25 11.13 6.26
CA PHE A 92 -2.90 12.49 5.90
C PHE A 92 -1.77 13.00 6.78
N ARG A 93 -0.83 13.73 6.18
CA ARG A 93 0.37 14.28 6.80
C ARG A 93 0.36 15.79 6.72
N VAL A 94 0.67 16.42 7.85
CA VAL A 94 0.83 17.87 7.98
C VAL A 94 2.16 18.16 8.65
N ARG A 95 2.94 19.07 8.06
CA ARG A 95 4.16 19.61 8.66
C ARG A 95 3.79 20.86 9.48
N GLN A 96 4.28 20.92 10.70
CA GLN A 96 4.16 22.09 11.57
C GLN A 96 5.32 23.07 11.36
N ALA A 97 5.19 24.27 11.93
CA ALA A 97 6.19 25.32 11.83
C ALA A 97 7.52 24.98 12.52
N ASP A 98 7.53 24.03 13.46
CA ASP A 98 8.71 23.54 14.18
C ASP A 98 9.31 22.27 13.55
N ASP A 99 9.05 22.04 12.26
CA ASP A 99 9.42 20.85 11.48
C ASP A 99 8.87 19.51 12.01
N LYS A 100 8.01 19.52 13.04
CA LYS A 100 7.32 18.30 13.48
C LYS A 100 6.27 17.89 12.46
N THR A 101 6.23 16.60 12.18
CA THR A 101 5.27 16.00 11.27
C THR A 101 4.19 15.28 12.07
N GLU A 102 2.94 15.68 11.88
CA GLU A 102 1.78 14.99 12.42
C GLU A 102 1.02 14.29 11.30
N TRP A 103 0.46 13.13 11.61
CA TRP A 103 -0.37 12.40 10.67
C TRP A 103 -1.61 11.85 11.35
N ARG A 104 -2.69 11.71 10.57
CA ARG A 104 -3.96 11.15 11.05
C ARG A 104 -4.60 10.23 10.00
N PRO A 105 -5.12 9.06 10.43
CA PRO A 105 -5.95 8.23 9.57
C PRO A 105 -7.36 8.81 9.45
N TYR A 106 -7.88 8.85 8.23
CA TYR A 106 -9.30 9.08 7.95
C TYR A 106 -9.85 7.94 7.10
N THR A 107 -11.01 7.41 7.48
CA THR A 107 -11.72 6.42 6.66
C THR A 107 -12.55 7.14 5.61
N PRO A 108 -12.35 6.85 4.30
CA PRO A 108 -13.18 7.42 3.26
C PRO A 108 -14.65 7.04 3.41
N VAL A 109 -15.55 7.97 3.09
CA VAL A 109 -17.01 7.75 3.10
C VAL A 109 -17.57 7.46 1.70
N SER A 110 -16.75 7.63 0.66
CA SER A 110 -17.10 7.30 -0.72
C SER A 110 -17.16 5.79 -0.97
N ALA A 111 -17.90 5.36 -2.00
CA ALA A 111 -17.97 3.96 -2.39
C ALA A 111 -16.59 3.40 -2.80
N ARG A 112 -16.36 2.09 -2.59
CA ARG A 112 -15.06 1.44 -2.88
C ARG A 112 -14.69 1.41 -4.37
N ASN A 113 -15.69 1.48 -5.24
CA ASN A 113 -15.54 1.51 -6.69
C ASN A 113 -15.62 2.95 -7.26
N GLN A 114 -15.69 3.97 -6.39
CA GLN A 114 -15.68 5.36 -6.83
C GLN A 114 -14.37 5.67 -7.56
N GLN A 115 -14.50 6.20 -8.78
CA GLN A 115 -13.39 6.64 -9.62
C GLN A 115 -13.30 8.17 -9.64
N GLY A 116 -12.11 8.71 -9.89
CA GLY A 116 -11.85 10.14 -10.04
C GLY A 116 -11.84 10.95 -8.74
N TRP A 117 -12.37 10.43 -7.63
CA TRP A 117 -12.34 11.11 -6.33
C TRP A 117 -12.58 10.18 -5.16
N PHE A 118 -12.31 10.68 -3.95
CA PHE A 118 -12.83 10.13 -2.71
C PHE A 118 -13.19 11.24 -1.73
N GLU A 119 -14.01 10.91 -0.74
CA GLU A 119 -14.43 11.86 0.29
C GLU A 119 -14.06 11.36 1.67
N ILE A 120 -13.69 12.30 2.55
CA ILE A 120 -13.60 12.09 3.99
C ILE A 120 -14.48 13.09 4.72
N VAL A 121 -14.87 12.76 5.93
CA VAL A 121 -15.59 13.66 6.84
C VAL A 121 -14.69 13.96 8.03
N VAL A 122 -14.40 15.24 8.25
CA VAL A 122 -13.45 15.71 9.26
C VAL A 122 -14.17 16.59 10.27
N LYS A 123 -14.13 16.18 11.55
CA LYS A 123 -14.52 17.04 12.67
C LYS A 123 -13.33 17.90 13.11
N ARG A 124 -13.56 19.19 13.30
CA ARG A 124 -12.59 20.15 13.79
C ARG A 124 -12.45 20.02 15.30
N TYR A 125 -11.21 19.83 15.73
CA TYR A 125 -10.80 20.00 17.11
C TYR A 125 -9.85 21.19 17.18
N ASP A 126 -10.19 22.23 17.93
CA ASP A 126 -9.42 23.49 17.96
C ASP A 126 -8.00 23.32 18.50
N LYS A 127 -7.81 22.36 19.42
CA LYS A 127 -6.47 21.97 19.93
C LYS A 127 -5.83 20.85 19.10
N GLY A 128 -6.48 20.40 18.03
CA GLY A 128 -5.95 19.38 17.13
C GLY A 128 -4.89 19.96 16.20
N LEU A 129 -3.88 19.17 15.84
CA LEU A 129 -2.77 19.63 14.99
C LEU A 129 -3.11 19.49 13.50
N VAL A 130 -3.85 18.43 13.14
CA VAL A 130 -4.22 18.14 11.74
C VAL A 130 -5.61 18.66 11.39
N SER A 131 -6.61 18.52 12.27
CA SER A 131 -8.00 18.86 11.94
C SER A 131 -8.23 20.33 11.57
N PRO A 132 -7.59 21.34 12.20
CA PRO A 132 -7.75 22.74 11.78
C PRO A 132 -7.13 22.99 10.40
N VAL A 133 -6.00 22.34 10.06
CA VAL A 133 -5.36 22.45 8.74
C VAL A 133 -6.28 21.88 7.67
N MET A 134 -6.83 20.68 7.89
CA MET A 134 -7.83 20.09 6.98
C MET A 134 -9.06 20.98 6.81
N HIS A 135 -9.49 21.66 7.87
CA HIS A 135 -10.60 22.61 7.83
C HIS A 135 -10.27 23.93 7.11
N ALA A 136 -9.00 24.32 7.04
CA ALA A 136 -8.56 25.53 6.38
C ALA A 136 -8.38 25.36 4.86
N LEU A 137 -8.24 24.11 4.38
CA LEU A 137 -8.09 23.81 2.96
C LEU A 137 -9.23 24.42 2.11
N LYS A 138 -8.84 25.00 0.99
CA LYS A 138 -9.73 25.52 -0.06
C LYS A 138 -9.61 24.65 -1.32
N PRO A 139 -10.65 24.59 -2.17
CA PRO A 139 -10.55 23.92 -3.46
C PRO A 139 -9.31 24.37 -4.24
N GLY A 140 -8.53 23.42 -4.75
CA GLY A 140 -7.25 23.64 -5.41
C GLY A 140 -6.03 23.48 -4.50
N ASP A 141 -6.18 23.60 -3.17
CA ASP A 141 -5.08 23.35 -2.23
C ASP A 141 -4.66 21.88 -2.24
N THR A 142 -3.39 21.62 -1.92
CA THR A 142 -2.84 20.27 -1.82
C THR A 142 -2.47 19.92 -0.39
N VAL A 143 -2.64 18.65 -0.05
CA VAL A 143 -2.20 18.03 1.21
C VAL A 143 -1.62 16.66 0.89
N GLU A 144 -0.85 16.07 1.80
CA GLU A 144 -0.25 14.74 1.62
C GLU A 144 -0.89 13.68 2.50
#